data_AF-A0A842J2W5-F1
#
_entry.id   AF-A0A842J2W5-F1
#
_cell.length_a   1.000
_cell.length_b   1.000
_cell.length_c   1.000
_cell.angle_alpha   90.00
_cell.angle_beta   90.00
_cell.angle_gamma   90.00
#
_symmetry.space_group_name_H-M   'P 1'
#
loop_
_entity.id
_entity.type
_entity.pdbx_description
1 polymer ?
#
loop_
_entity_poly.entity_id
_entity_poly.type
_entity_poly.pdbx_seq_one_letter_code
_entity_poly.pdbx_strand_id
1 'polypeptide(L)'
;MANPKKNDYFNGNKGKLWVNGEEVVTVTKSKAVRKNKYEEIPAPIGDGTVRVKVGETIEFSGTFKFLGSENLDAFNESEDIALILANTNISGKVTKRLKLDGVTFDEEVLIDFEKNKVAEIELSGQAESFEWLQEK
;
A
#
# COMPACT_ATOMS: atom_id res chain seq x y z
N MET A 1 -18.95 -17.01 -19.73
CA MET A 1 -19.20 -16.09 -18.59
C MET A 1 -17.89 -15.37 -18.31
N ALA A 2 -17.86 -14.04 -18.42
CA ALA A 2 -16.67 -13.27 -18.05
C ALA A 2 -16.48 -13.42 -16.54
N ASN A 3 -15.39 -14.04 -16.11
CA ASN A 3 -14.99 -13.98 -14.70
C ASN A 3 -14.84 -12.50 -14.36
N PRO A 4 -15.54 -11.97 -13.33
CA PRO A 4 -15.29 -10.60 -12.90
C PRO A 4 -13.80 -10.51 -12.59
N LYS A 5 -13.09 -9.58 -13.25
CA LYS A 5 -11.67 -9.30 -12.99
C LYS A 5 -11.58 -8.94 -11.50
N LYS A 6 -11.22 -9.91 -10.66
CA LYS A 6 -11.06 -9.70 -9.22
C LYS A 6 -9.96 -8.67 -9.05
N ASN A 7 -10.22 -7.65 -8.23
CA ASN A 7 -9.19 -6.74 -7.77
C ASN A 7 -8.17 -7.55 -6.96
N ASP A 8 -6.87 -7.34 -7.21
CA ASP A 8 -5.84 -7.97 -6.39
C ASP A 8 -5.92 -7.37 -4.98
N TYR A 9 -6.03 -8.24 -3.99
CA TYR A 9 -6.24 -7.86 -2.60
C TYR A 9 -5.20 -8.54 -1.71
N PHE A 10 -4.63 -7.74 -0.81
CA PHE A 10 -3.70 -8.19 0.21
C PHE A 10 -4.13 -7.68 1.58
N ASN A 11 -3.99 -8.53 2.59
CA ASN A 11 -4.09 -8.17 3.99
C ASN A 11 -2.89 -8.77 4.73
N GLY A 12 -2.13 -7.91 5.40
CA GLY A 12 -0.91 -8.25 6.11
C GLY A 12 -1.00 -7.88 7.58
N ASN A 13 -0.31 -8.65 8.41
CA ASN A 13 -0.18 -8.42 9.85
C ASN A 13 1.26 -8.11 10.27
N LYS A 14 2.15 -7.94 9.30
CA LYS A 14 3.51 -7.44 9.46
C LYS A 14 3.92 -6.67 8.22
N GLY A 15 4.86 -5.76 8.36
CA GLY A 15 5.46 -5.07 7.24
C GLY A 15 6.55 -4.12 7.71
N LYS A 16 7.24 -3.53 6.74
CA LYS A 16 8.33 -2.60 6.94
C LYS A 16 8.26 -1.54 5.85
N LEU A 17 8.33 -0.27 6.26
CA LEU A 17 8.51 0.86 5.37
C LEU A 17 10.01 1.09 5.20
N TRP A 18 10.42 1.22 3.95
CA TRP A 18 11.78 1.49 3.54
C TRP A 18 11.82 2.81 2.78
N VAL A 19 12.81 3.63 3.08
CA VAL A 19 13.05 4.91 2.40
C VAL A 19 14.51 4.97 2.04
N ASN A 20 14.85 5.23 0.78
CA ASN A 20 16.23 5.20 0.29
C ASN A 20 17.00 3.90 0.63
N GLY A 21 16.29 2.77 0.74
CA GLY A 21 16.89 1.49 1.14
C GLY A 21 17.20 1.33 2.63
N GLU A 22 16.82 2.27 3.49
CA GLU A 22 16.87 2.15 4.95
C GLU A 22 15.48 1.81 5.52
N GLU A 23 15.44 0.90 6.49
CA GLU A 23 14.20 0.57 7.21
C GLU A 23 13.88 1.68 8.20
N VAL A 24 12.74 2.35 7.99
CA VAL A 24 12.37 3.52 8.77
C VAL A 24 11.20 3.30 9.73
N VAL A 25 10.28 2.40 9.42
CA VAL A 25 9.09 2.19 10.25
C VAL A 25 8.58 0.77 10.15
N THR A 26 8.10 0.21 11.27
CA THR A 26 7.44 -1.10 11.27
C THR A 26 5.95 -0.95 10.98
N VAL A 27 5.36 -1.85 10.19
CA VAL A 27 3.92 -1.90 9.92
C VAL A 27 3.30 -3.09 10.63
N THR A 28 2.29 -2.85 11.47
CA THR A 28 1.67 -3.88 12.33
C THR A 28 0.39 -4.46 11.72
N LYS A 29 -0.32 -3.68 10.92
CA LYS A 29 -1.51 -4.08 10.17
C LYS A 29 -1.50 -3.38 8.84
N SER A 30 -1.88 -4.05 7.77
CA SER A 30 -1.89 -3.46 6.44
C SER A 30 -2.91 -4.10 5.53
N LYS A 31 -3.37 -3.31 4.58
CA LYS A 31 -4.23 -3.72 3.49
C LYS A 31 -3.73 -3.03 2.22
N ALA A 32 -3.69 -3.76 1.12
CA ALA A 32 -3.38 -3.21 -0.19
C ALA A 32 -4.35 -3.76 -1.23
N VAL A 33 -4.81 -2.90 -2.14
CA VAL A 33 -5.80 -3.24 -3.16
C VAL A 33 -5.42 -2.60 -4.48
N ARG A 34 -5.30 -3.41 -5.53
CA ARG A 34 -5.25 -2.94 -6.91
C ARG A 34 -6.67 -2.82 -7.45
N LYS A 35 -7.17 -1.60 -7.62
CA LYS A 35 -8.51 -1.31 -8.14
C LYS A 35 -8.44 -0.95 -9.61
N ASN A 36 -9.35 -1.53 -10.41
CA ASN A 36 -9.54 -1.09 -11.78
C ASN A 36 -10.28 0.26 -11.81
N LYS A 37 -9.76 1.24 -12.55
CA LYS A 37 -10.41 2.51 -12.83
C LYS A 37 -11.22 2.40 -14.13
N TYR A 38 -12.47 2.83 -14.09
CA TYR A 38 -13.39 2.81 -15.23
C TYR A 38 -13.91 4.21 -15.53
N GLU A 39 -14.11 4.50 -16.80
CA GLU A 39 -14.90 5.64 -17.27
C GLU A 39 -16.20 5.14 -17.88
N GLU A 40 -17.25 5.95 -17.75
CA GLU A 40 -18.56 5.68 -18.35
C GLU A 40 -18.65 6.42 -19.69
N ILE A 41 -18.80 5.65 -20.77
CA ILE A 41 -19.01 6.17 -22.12
C ILE A 41 -20.38 5.74 -22.64
N PRO A 42 -21.00 6.47 -23.58
CA PRO A 42 -22.21 6.02 -24.25
C PRO A 42 -22.01 4.62 -24.85
N ALA A 43 -23.01 3.77 -24.70
CA ALA A 43 -22.98 2.43 -25.28
C ALA A 43 -22.89 2.54 -26.81
N PRO A 44 -22.03 1.76 -27.49
CA PRO A 44 -21.95 1.78 -28.96
C PRO A 44 -23.25 1.29 -29.62
N ILE A 45 -24.11 0.58 -28.87
CA ILE A 45 -25.43 0.12 -29.29
C ILE A 45 -26.39 0.26 -28.10
N GLY A 46 -27.53 0.94 -28.31
CA GLY A 46 -28.57 1.19 -27.30
C GLY A 46 -28.45 2.54 -26.60
N ASP A 47 -29.39 2.85 -25.71
CA ASP A 47 -29.54 4.18 -25.09
C ASP A 47 -28.83 4.30 -23.72
N GLY A 48 -27.94 3.36 -23.40
CA GLY A 48 -27.27 3.26 -22.09
C GLY A 48 -25.81 3.74 -22.09
N THR A 49 -25.12 3.54 -20.97
CA THR A 49 -23.66 3.73 -20.83
C THR A 49 -22.96 2.41 -20.56
N VAL A 50 -21.69 2.30 -20.97
CA VAL A 50 -20.82 1.15 -20.69
C VAL A 50 -19.57 1.62 -19.95
N ARG A 51 -19.03 0.75 -19.09
CA ARG A 51 -17.78 1.00 -18.36
C ARG A 51 -16.59 0.49 -19.14
N VAL A 52 -15.68 1.39 -19.50
CA VAL A 52 -14.40 1.05 -20.13
C VAL A 52 -13.28 1.24 -19.12
N LYS A 53 -12.41 0.23 -18.99
CA LYS A 53 -11.26 0.32 -18.09
C LYS A 53 -10.26 1.32 -18.67
N VAL A 54 -9.92 2.34 -17.89
CA VAL A 54 -8.97 3.40 -18.29
C VAL A 54 -7.67 3.35 -17.51
N GLY A 55 -7.58 2.51 -16.49
CA GLY A 55 -6.35 2.33 -15.72
C GLY A 55 -6.55 1.47 -14.48
N GLU A 56 -5.58 1.54 -13.59
CA GLU A 56 -5.60 0.90 -12.28
C GLU A 56 -5.05 1.89 -11.25
N THR A 57 -5.55 1.79 -10.02
CA THR A 57 -4.97 2.46 -8.86
C THR A 57 -4.54 1.38 -7.87
N ILE A 58 -3.40 1.58 -7.22
CA ILE A 58 -2.96 0.73 -6.13
C ILE A 58 -3.09 1.57 -4.87
N GLU A 59 -4.00 1.17 -4.00
CA GLU A 59 -4.24 1.84 -2.74
C GLU A 59 -3.76 0.95 -1.60
N PHE A 60 -3.19 1.55 -0.56
CA PHE A 60 -2.85 0.86 0.67
C PHE A 60 -3.35 1.63 1.89
N SER A 61 -3.53 0.90 2.97
CA SER A 61 -3.66 1.46 4.31
C SER A 61 -2.91 0.58 5.30
N GLY A 62 -2.36 1.19 6.34
CA GLY A 62 -1.64 0.45 7.36
C GLY A 62 -1.43 1.21 8.65
N THR A 63 -1.20 0.46 9.72
CA THR A 63 -0.78 0.99 11.01
C THR A 63 0.73 0.94 11.10
N PHE A 64 1.33 2.11 11.13
CA PHE A 64 2.76 2.37 11.20
C PHE A 64 3.16 2.60 12.65
N LYS A 65 4.25 1.96 13.09
CA LYS A 65 4.78 2.03 14.44
C LYS A 65 6.24 2.44 14.40
N PHE A 66 6.53 3.56 15.06
CA PHE A 66 7.89 4.04 15.25
C PHE A 66 8.52 3.40 16.48
N LEU A 67 9.73 2.89 16.34
CA LEU A 67 10.48 2.20 17.39
C LEU A 67 11.48 3.13 18.11
N GLY A 68 11.65 4.37 17.63
CA GLY A 68 12.45 5.40 18.30
C GLY A 68 13.92 5.42 17.90
N SER A 69 14.35 4.52 17.01
CA SER A 69 15.73 4.41 16.53
C SER A 69 15.87 4.66 15.03
N GLU A 70 14.77 4.93 14.33
CA GLU A 70 14.76 5.04 12.88
C GLU A 70 15.03 6.48 12.40
N ASN A 71 15.66 6.61 11.22
CA ASN A 71 16.06 7.88 10.62
C ASN A 71 14.88 8.53 9.89
N LEU A 72 14.15 9.40 10.59
CA LEU A 72 12.96 10.08 10.04
C LEU A 72 13.31 11.18 9.02
N ASP A 73 14.52 11.74 9.08
CA ASP A 73 14.96 12.81 8.17
C ASP A 73 14.96 12.32 6.70
N ALA A 74 15.16 11.02 6.49
CA ALA A 74 15.13 10.40 5.16
C ALA A 74 13.77 10.53 4.46
N PHE A 75 12.68 10.72 5.20
CA PHE A 75 11.31 10.76 4.66
C PHE A 75 11.01 12.07 3.91
N ASN A 76 11.51 13.20 4.38
CA ASN A 76 11.23 14.50 3.77
C ASN A 76 12.04 14.75 2.48
N GLU A 77 13.12 14.00 2.26
CA GLU A 77 14.07 14.23 1.17
C GLU A 77 14.00 13.20 0.04
N SER A 78 13.15 12.17 0.15
CA SER A 78 13.16 11.02 -0.76
C SER A 78 11.83 10.77 -1.47
N GLU A 79 11.92 10.55 -2.78
CA GLU A 79 10.86 10.00 -3.61
C GLU A 79 10.89 8.45 -3.68
N ASP A 80 11.95 7.82 -3.18
CA ASP A 80 12.13 6.36 -3.20
C ASP A 80 11.64 5.72 -1.91
N ILE A 81 10.32 5.54 -1.86
CA ILE A 81 9.61 4.92 -0.74
C ILE A 81 9.06 3.56 -1.18
N ALA A 82 9.48 2.52 -0.47
CA ALA A 82 9.03 1.15 -0.68
C ALA A 82 8.39 0.57 0.57
N LEU A 83 7.25 -0.10 0.41
CA LEU A 83 6.52 -0.73 1.50
C LEU A 83 6.48 -2.25 1.27
N ILE A 84 7.12 -2.99 2.17
CA ILE A 84 7.12 -4.46 2.15
C ILE A 84 6.13 -4.96 3.18
N LEU A 85 5.05 -5.57 2.71
CA LEU A 85 3.98 -6.11 3.54
C LEU A 85 4.03 -7.63 3.57
N ALA A 86 3.70 -8.21 4.70
CA ALA A 86 3.71 -9.65 4.92
C ALA A 86 2.47 -10.11 5.70
N ASN A 87 1.97 -11.27 5.31
CA ASN A 87 1.03 -12.04 6.11
C ASN A 87 1.79 -13.20 6.75
N THR A 88 1.71 -13.28 8.07
CA THR A 88 2.30 -14.34 8.86
C THR A 88 1.21 -15.15 9.54
N ASN A 89 1.37 -16.48 9.55
CA ASN A 89 0.48 -17.36 10.29
C ASN A 89 0.76 -17.29 11.81
N ILE A 90 -0.02 -18.01 12.60
CA ILE A 90 0.11 -18.07 14.08
C ILE A 90 1.51 -18.55 14.50
N SER A 91 2.15 -19.40 13.70
CA SER A 91 3.52 -19.88 13.93
C SER A 91 4.62 -18.88 13.54
N GLY A 92 4.26 -17.68 13.07
CA GLY A 92 5.20 -16.64 12.63
C GLY A 92 5.80 -16.86 11.24
N LYS A 93 5.38 -17.90 10.51
CA LYS A 93 5.84 -18.17 9.14
C LYS A 93 5.15 -17.23 8.16
N VAL A 94 5.92 -16.60 7.28
CA VAL A 94 5.42 -15.76 6.19
C VAL A 94 4.73 -16.64 5.15
N THR A 95 3.44 -16.41 4.93
CA THR A 95 2.61 -17.10 3.92
C THR A 95 2.54 -16.28 2.63
N LYS A 96 2.38 -14.96 2.77
CA LYS A 96 2.36 -14.06 1.63
C LYS A 96 3.21 -12.83 1.88
N ARG A 97 3.89 -12.35 0.83
CA ARG A 97 4.64 -11.10 0.87
C ARG A 97 4.38 -10.28 -0.38
N LEU A 98 4.14 -9.00 -0.17
CA LEU A 98 3.83 -8.01 -1.19
C LEU A 98 4.82 -6.86 -1.05
N LYS A 99 5.34 -6.35 -2.16
CA LYS A 99 6.11 -5.12 -2.26
C LYS A 99 5.30 -4.08 -3.02
N LEU A 100 5.29 -2.88 -2.48
CA LEU A 100 4.73 -1.68 -3.10
C LEU A 100 5.89 -0.69 -3.27
N ASP A 101 6.14 -0.23 -4.49
CA ASP A 101 7.15 0.79 -4.78
C ASP A 101 6.49 2.11 -5.21
N GLY A 102 7.21 3.22 -5.04
CA GLY A 102 6.70 4.56 -5.33
C GLY A 102 5.53 4.92 -4.42
N VAL A 103 5.68 4.66 -3.13
CA VAL A 103 4.61 4.84 -2.15
C VAL A 103 4.43 6.32 -1.83
N THR A 104 3.21 6.83 -1.99
CA THR A 104 2.80 8.17 -1.60
C THR A 104 1.73 8.08 -0.52
N PHE A 105 1.77 8.99 0.46
CA PHE A 105 0.80 9.04 1.55
C PHE A 105 -0.21 10.17 1.29
N ASP A 106 -1.48 9.94 1.64
CA ASP A 106 -2.54 10.92 1.42
C ASP A 106 -2.41 12.15 2.36
N GLU A 107 -1.84 11.92 3.55
CA GLU A 107 -1.71 12.93 4.59
C GLU A 107 -0.24 13.06 5.06
N GLU A 108 0.20 14.30 5.31
CA GLU A 108 1.54 14.62 5.80
C GLU A 108 1.62 14.43 7.33
N VAL A 109 1.36 13.22 7.82
CA VAL A 109 1.25 12.93 9.27
C VAL A 109 2.52 12.31 9.87
N LEU A 110 3.52 12.05 9.05
CA LEU A 110 4.80 11.48 9.52
C LEU A 110 5.63 12.50 10.32
N ILE A 111 5.36 13.79 10.16
CA ILE A 111 5.91 14.86 11.02
C ILE A 111 5.47 14.72 12.50
N ASP A 112 4.37 14.02 12.77
CA ASP A 112 3.93 13.74 14.14
C ASP A 112 4.76 12.63 14.81
N PHE A 113 5.41 11.75 14.02
CA PHE A 113 6.44 10.84 14.54
C PHE A 113 7.73 11.56 14.91
N GLU A 114 8.18 12.53 14.11
CA GLU A 114 9.40 13.30 14.39
C GLU A 114 9.34 14.02 15.74
N LYS A 115 8.14 14.44 16.15
CA LYS A 115 7.92 15.11 17.44
C LYS A 115 7.72 14.15 18.60
N ASN A 116 7.90 12.83 18.40
CA ASN A 116 7.59 11.76 19.36
C ASN A 116 6.18 11.88 19.97
N LYS A 117 5.23 12.52 19.26
CA LYS A 117 3.90 12.78 19.81
C LYS A 117 3.05 11.52 19.83
N VAL A 118 3.29 10.59 18.90
CA VAL A 118 2.50 9.39 18.70
C VAL A 118 3.42 8.21 18.40
N ALA A 119 3.16 7.07 19.04
CA ALA A 119 3.95 5.84 18.83
C ALA A 119 3.41 4.97 17.68
N GLU A 120 2.12 5.08 17.36
CA GLU A 120 1.45 4.34 16.30
C GLU A 120 0.44 5.24 15.57
N ILE A 121 0.44 5.21 14.24
CA ILE A 121 -0.50 5.98 13.42
C ILE A 121 -1.02 5.13 12.26
N GLU A 122 -2.27 5.36 11.87
CA GLU A 122 -2.85 4.75 10.67
C GLU A 122 -2.70 5.71 9.51
N LEU A 123 -2.08 5.25 8.42
CA LEU A 123 -1.91 6.03 7.19
C LEU A 123 -2.46 5.25 6.01
N SER A 124 -2.98 5.99 5.05
CA SER A 124 -3.35 5.50 3.72
C SER A 124 -2.59 6.24 2.64
N GLY A 125 -2.60 5.65 1.45
CA GLY A 125 -1.94 6.24 0.31
C GLY A 125 -2.03 5.38 -0.94
N GLN A 126 -1.19 5.72 -1.91
CA GLN A 126 -1.09 5.04 -3.18
C GLN A 126 0.32 4.51 -3.44
N ALA A 127 0.43 3.58 -4.37
CA ALA A 127 1.72 3.09 -4.85
C ALA A 127 1.72 3.01 -6.38
N GLU A 128 2.91 3.07 -6.97
CA GLU A 128 3.09 2.89 -8.40
C GLU A 128 3.07 1.41 -8.80
N SER A 129 3.64 0.56 -7.94
CA SER A 129 3.82 -0.87 -8.20
C SER A 129 3.14 -1.76 -7.16
N PHE A 130 2.75 -2.97 -7.58
CA PHE A 130 2.20 -4.00 -6.70
C PHE A 130 2.78 -5.34 -7.15
N GLU A 131 3.79 -5.79 -6.42
CA GLU A 131 4.62 -6.95 -6.77
C GLU A 131 4.55 -8.02 -5.68
N TRP A 132 4.14 -9.23 -6.07
CA TRP A 132 4.18 -10.38 -5.17
C TRP A 132 5.61 -10.92 -5.05
N LEU A 133 6.21 -10.76 -3.86
CA LEU A 133 7.51 -11.37 -3.56
C LEU A 133 7.38 -12.83 -3.14
N GLN A 134 6.21 -13.22 -2.60
CA GLN A 134 5.92 -14.58 -2.21
C GLN A 134 4.41 -14.85 -2.22
N GLU A 135 3.99 -15.86 -3.00
CA GLU A 135 2.64 -16.43 -2.99
C GLU A 135 2.74 -17.93 -2.67
N LYS A 136 2.66 -18.32 -1.39
CA LYS A 136 2.63 -19.75 -1.04
C LYS A 136 1.85 -20.07 0.23
#